data_AF-A0A5C0ZUM2-F1
#
_entry.id   AF-A0A5C0ZUM2-F1
#
_cell.length_a   1.000
_cell.length_b   1.000
_cell.length_c   1.000
_cell.angle_alpha   90.00
_cell.angle_beta   90.00
_cell.angle_gamma   90.00
#
_symmetry.space_group_name_H-M   'P 1'
#
loop_
_entity.id
_entity.type
_entity.pdbx_description
1 polymer ?
#
loop_
_entity_poly.entity_id
_entity_poly.type
_entity_poly.pdbx_seq_one_letter_code
_entity_poly.pdbx_strand_id
1 'polypeptide(L)'
;MAALHRLLNITGVAFTFLCVISPHMASASKGGYWPAYSYSYFPPSQINASLYTHLYYAFVDVDNQTFQVGVSVENQQSIQQFTAQVQTNNPSVKTLLSIGGGGDDTIHTKFAKMAADASSRKAFIDSSIALARNYSFHGLDLDWEYPQDTT
;
A
#
# COMPACT_ATOMS: atom_id res chain seq x y z
N MET A 1 -23.97 -70.15 32.55
CA MET A 1 -24.10 -68.71 32.29
C MET A 1 -22.91 -68.01 32.95
N ALA A 2 -21.93 -67.57 32.16
CA ALA A 2 -20.76 -66.84 32.66
C ALA A 2 -20.62 -65.58 31.81
N ALA A 3 -20.88 -64.41 32.40
CA ALA A 3 -20.75 -63.12 31.75
C ALA A 3 -19.31 -62.62 31.91
N LEU A 4 -18.61 -62.50 30.79
CA LEU A 4 -17.24 -62.01 30.68
C LEU A 4 -17.26 -60.47 30.61
N HIS A 5 -16.92 -59.78 31.70
CA HIS A 5 -16.73 -58.34 31.71
C HIS A 5 -15.39 -57.98 31.03
N ARG A 6 -15.46 -57.30 29.87
CA ARG A 6 -14.30 -56.64 29.24
C ARG A 6 -14.02 -55.33 29.95
N LEU A 7 -12.82 -55.20 30.52
CA LEU A 7 -12.26 -53.92 30.97
C LEU A 7 -11.70 -53.17 29.75
N LEU A 8 -12.20 -51.97 29.50
CA LEU A 8 -11.67 -51.05 28.49
C LEU A 8 -10.52 -50.25 29.12
N ASN A 9 -9.28 -50.49 28.68
CA ASN A 9 -8.13 -49.64 29.03
C ASN A 9 -8.15 -48.39 28.15
N ILE A 10 -8.51 -47.24 28.72
CA ILE A 10 -8.37 -45.93 28.08
C ILE A 10 -6.98 -45.38 28.42
N THR A 11 -6.00 -45.62 27.55
CA THR A 11 -4.74 -44.87 27.58
C THR A 11 -5.00 -43.45 27.08
N GLY A 12 -5.07 -42.50 28.01
CA GLY A 12 -5.17 -41.07 27.68
C GLY A 12 -3.88 -40.59 27.02
N VAL A 13 -3.98 -40.15 25.76
CA VAL A 13 -2.91 -39.42 25.07
C VAL A 13 -3.01 -37.96 25.49
N ALA A 14 -2.08 -37.50 26.33
CA ALA A 14 -1.96 -36.10 26.68
C ALA A 14 -1.36 -35.33 25.49
N PHE A 15 -2.20 -34.59 24.76
CA PHE A 15 -1.75 -33.58 23.81
C PHE A 15 -1.32 -32.34 24.59
N THR A 16 -0.03 -32.26 24.93
CA THR A 16 0.57 -30.98 25.33
C THR A 16 0.56 -30.06 24.12
N PHE A 17 -0.38 -29.11 24.10
CA PHE A 17 -0.32 -27.95 23.22
C PHE A 17 0.86 -27.09 23.69
N LEU A 18 2.03 -27.33 23.11
CA LEU A 18 3.14 -26.39 23.25
C LEU A 18 2.74 -25.15 22.45
N CYS A 19 2.20 -24.15 23.14
CA CYS A 19 1.98 -22.84 22.56
C CYS A 19 3.37 -22.24 22.31
N VAL A 20 3.94 -22.51 21.13
CA VAL A 20 5.15 -21.83 20.68
C VAL A 20 4.71 -20.40 20.41
N ILE A 21 4.88 -19.54 21.40
CA ILE A 21 4.79 -18.10 21.23
C ILE A 21 6.00 -17.74 20.37
N SER A 22 5.88 -17.93 19.05
CA SER A 22 6.88 -17.47 18.11
C SER A 22 6.87 -15.94 18.24
N PRO A 23 7.93 -15.31 18.75
CA PRO A 23 7.98 -13.86 18.76
C PRO A 23 8.03 -13.47 17.28
N HIS A 24 6.88 -13.15 16.70
CA HIS A 24 6.83 -12.35 15.49
C HIS A 24 7.39 -10.99 15.89
N MET A 25 8.71 -10.88 15.93
CA MET A 25 9.37 -9.60 15.81
C MET A 25 8.84 -9.05 14.48
N ALA A 26 7.96 -8.05 14.56
CA ALA A 26 7.46 -7.38 13.38
C ALA A 26 8.69 -6.94 12.58
N SER A 27 8.87 -7.48 11.37
CA SER A 27 9.97 -7.09 10.50
C SER A 27 9.90 -5.59 10.27
N ALA A 28 11.02 -4.89 10.45
CA ALA A 28 11.06 -3.44 10.35
C ALA A 28 10.63 -2.97 8.95
N SER A 29 9.69 -2.03 8.89
CA SER A 29 9.29 -1.39 7.65
C SER A 29 10.40 -0.47 7.15
N LYS A 30 10.97 -0.81 5.98
CA LYS A 30 11.90 0.00 5.20
C LYS A 30 11.16 0.57 3.99
N GLY A 31 10.82 1.85 4.05
CA GLY A 31 10.11 2.59 3.00
C GLY A 31 11.06 3.42 2.13
N GLY A 32 10.74 3.58 0.84
CA GLY A 32 11.45 4.47 -0.06
C GLY A 32 10.52 5.09 -1.09
N TYR A 33 10.63 6.39 -1.32
CA TYR A 33 9.88 7.11 -2.34
C TYR A 33 10.67 7.13 -3.66
N TRP A 34 9.99 6.79 -4.75
CA TRP A 34 10.53 6.92 -6.11
C TRP A 34 9.72 7.99 -6.85
N PRO A 35 10.33 9.14 -7.17
CA PRO A 35 9.63 10.23 -7.84
C PRO A 35 9.47 9.97 -9.34
N ALA A 36 8.24 10.03 -9.85
CA ALA A 36 7.88 9.78 -11.24
C ALA A 36 8.65 10.67 -12.24
N TYR A 37 8.96 11.90 -11.84
CA TYR A 37 9.77 12.81 -12.66
C TYR A 37 11.18 12.28 -12.95
N SER A 38 11.70 11.34 -12.14
CA SER A 38 13.02 10.75 -12.36
C SER A 38 13.05 9.66 -13.41
N TYR A 39 11.90 9.30 -14.01
CA TYR A 39 11.78 8.14 -14.90
C TYR A 39 12.81 8.10 -16.04
N SER A 40 13.12 9.26 -16.63
CA SER A 40 14.02 9.35 -17.79
C SER A 40 15.49 9.06 -17.48
N TYR A 41 15.94 9.28 -16.24
CA TYR A 41 17.35 9.13 -15.83
C TYR A 41 17.55 8.12 -14.68
N PHE A 42 16.49 7.71 -14.01
CA PHE A 42 16.50 6.71 -12.94
C PHE A 42 15.19 5.88 -12.97
N PRO A 43 15.03 4.99 -13.96
CA PRO A 43 13.82 4.16 -14.09
C PRO A 43 13.69 3.15 -12.94
N PRO A 44 12.49 2.61 -12.66
CA PRO A 44 12.26 1.70 -11.53
C PRO A 44 13.14 0.44 -11.55
N SER A 45 13.53 -0.03 -12.74
CA SER A 45 14.46 -1.15 -12.92
C SER A 45 15.86 -0.93 -12.31
N GLN A 46 16.28 0.32 -12.07
CA GLN A 46 17.55 0.65 -11.44
C GLN A 46 17.46 0.70 -9.90
N ILE A 47 16.27 0.58 -9.31
CA ILE A 47 16.10 0.54 -7.87
C ILE A 47 16.63 -0.78 -7.32
N ASN A 48 17.54 -0.73 -6.35
CA ASN A 48 17.90 -1.91 -5.56
C ASN A 48 16.80 -2.23 -4.54
N ALA A 49 15.74 -2.90 -5.01
CA ALA A 49 14.55 -3.21 -4.23
C ALA A 49 14.81 -4.16 -3.04
N SER A 50 15.95 -4.85 -2.99
CA SER A 50 16.33 -5.73 -1.86
C SER A 50 16.51 -4.98 -0.54
N LEU A 51 16.74 -3.67 -0.60
CA LEU A 51 16.92 -2.81 0.57
C LEU A 51 15.59 -2.39 1.22
N TYR A 52 14.47 -2.60 0.52
CA TYR A 52 13.17 -2.08 0.90
C TYR A 52 12.14 -3.19 1.16
N THR A 53 11.21 -2.88 2.05
CA THR A 53 9.98 -3.66 2.25
C THR A 53 8.81 -3.02 1.49
N HIS A 54 8.82 -1.69 1.38
CA HIS A 54 7.79 -0.89 0.76
C HIS A 54 8.42 0.17 -0.15
N LEU A 55 7.90 0.34 -1.35
CA LEU A 55 8.31 1.38 -2.30
C LEU A 55 7.08 2.20 -2.73
N TYR A 56 7.23 3.51 -2.78
CA TYR A 56 6.15 4.44 -3.07
C TYR A 56 6.37 5.05 -4.45
N TYR A 57 5.36 4.97 -5.33
CA TYR A 57 5.34 5.74 -6.56
C TYR A 57 4.82 7.14 -6.22
N ALA A 58 5.64 8.16 -6.47
CA ALA A 58 5.38 9.53 -6.05
C ALA A 58 5.41 10.49 -7.26
N PHE A 59 4.35 11.16 -7.66
CA PHE A 59 3.01 11.16 -7.08
C PHE A 59 1.97 11.06 -8.20
N VAL A 60 0.75 10.68 -7.83
CA VAL A 60 -0.45 10.97 -8.61
C VAL A 60 -1.17 12.17 -8.01
N ASP A 61 -1.99 12.84 -8.81
CA ASP A 61 -2.66 14.10 -8.44
C ASP A 61 -4.18 13.89 -8.35
N VAL A 62 -4.84 14.81 -7.66
CA VAL A 62 -6.29 14.93 -7.56
C VAL A 62 -6.78 15.94 -8.60
N ASP A 63 -7.86 15.61 -9.30
CA ASP A 63 -8.53 16.56 -10.18
C ASP A 63 -9.25 17.65 -9.38
N ASN A 64 -9.10 18.91 -9.77
CA ASN A 64 -9.60 20.07 -9.01
C ASN A 64 -11.14 20.27 -9.10
N GLN A 65 -11.83 19.53 -9.96
CA GLN A 65 -13.29 19.65 -10.14
C GLN A 65 -14.03 18.39 -9.68
N THR A 66 -13.56 17.24 -10.13
CA THR A 66 -14.18 15.94 -9.87
C THR A 66 -13.64 15.27 -8.61
N PHE A 67 -12.50 15.72 -8.09
CA PHE A 67 -11.77 15.12 -6.96
C PHE A 67 -11.38 13.66 -7.18
N GLN A 68 -11.34 13.22 -8.43
CA GLN A 68 -10.84 11.91 -8.80
C GLN A 68 -9.32 11.92 -8.84
N VAL A 69 -8.70 10.83 -8.38
CA VAL A 69 -7.25 10.64 -8.50
C VAL A 69 -6.91 10.17 -9.90
N GLY A 70 -5.91 10.80 -10.53
CA GLY A 70 -5.53 10.54 -11.91
C GLY A 70 -4.02 10.53 -12.14
N VAL A 71 -3.63 10.00 -13.30
CA VAL A 71 -2.25 9.95 -13.76
C VAL A 71 -2.11 10.86 -14.97
N SER A 72 -1.11 11.74 -14.97
CA SER A 72 -0.80 12.57 -16.12
C SER A 72 -0.35 11.73 -17.33
N VAL A 73 -0.47 12.27 -18.54
CA VAL A 73 -0.11 11.55 -19.78
C VAL A 73 1.37 11.16 -19.78
N GLU A 74 2.23 12.03 -19.26
CA GLU A 74 3.68 11.84 -19.18
C GLU A 74 4.05 10.67 -18.25
N ASN A 75 3.23 10.42 -17.24
CA ASN A 75 3.47 9.40 -16.21
C ASN A 75 2.85 8.04 -16.53
N GLN A 76 2.08 7.92 -17.62
CA GLN A 76 1.40 6.66 -18.01
C GLN A 76 2.36 5.48 -18.15
N GLN A 77 3.51 5.70 -18.78
CA GLN A 77 4.49 4.63 -18.97
C GLN A 77 5.13 4.21 -17.65
N SER A 78 5.50 5.16 -16.80
CA SER A 78 6.21 4.87 -15.55
C SER A 78 5.31 4.17 -14.54
N ILE A 79 4.05 4.62 -14.38
CA ILE A 79 3.12 4.00 -13.44
C ILE A 79 2.77 2.56 -13.85
N GLN A 80 2.59 2.32 -15.16
CA GLN A 80 2.26 1.00 -15.69
C GLN A 80 3.35 -0.04 -15.40
N GLN A 81 4.61 0.39 -15.33
CA GLN A 81 5.76 -0.49 -15.19
C GLN A 81 6.27 -0.62 -13.75
N PHE A 82 5.94 0.33 -12.88
CA PHE A 82 6.58 0.50 -11.57
C PHE A 82 6.60 -0.79 -10.74
N THR A 83 5.43 -1.34 -10.41
CA THR A 83 5.33 -2.52 -9.53
C THR A 83 6.06 -3.73 -10.09
N ALA A 84 5.86 -4.03 -11.38
CA ALA A 84 6.47 -5.19 -12.03
C ALA A 84 8.01 -5.09 -12.05
N GLN A 85 8.55 -3.89 -12.33
CA GLN A 85 9.99 -3.69 -12.39
C GLN A 85 10.66 -3.83 -11.02
N VAL A 86 10.12 -3.20 -9.97
CA VAL A 86 10.74 -3.30 -8.64
C VAL A 86 10.64 -4.71 -8.06
N GLN A 87 9.59 -5.45 -8.41
CA GLN A 87 9.42 -6.85 -7.99
C GLN A 87 10.32 -7.83 -8.73
N THR A 88 10.95 -7.42 -9.84
CA THR A 88 11.93 -8.27 -10.54
C THR A 88 13.15 -8.55 -9.64
N ASN A 89 13.58 -7.55 -8.86
CA ASN A 89 14.75 -7.65 -7.97
C ASN A 89 14.38 -8.01 -6.52
N ASN A 90 13.12 -7.81 -6.12
CA ASN A 90 12.60 -8.24 -4.83
C ASN A 90 11.10 -8.60 -4.96
N PRO A 91 10.76 -9.87 -5.25
CA PRO A 91 9.37 -10.30 -5.41
C PRO A 91 8.48 -10.09 -4.17
N SER A 92 9.08 -9.87 -2.99
CA SER A 92 8.35 -9.65 -1.74
C SER A 92 8.00 -8.19 -1.48
N VAL A 93 8.61 -7.24 -2.19
CA VAL A 93 8.39 -5.80 -1.98
C VAL A 93 6.94 -5.44 -2.25
N LYS A 94 6.38 -4.58 -1.39
CA LYS A 94 5.05 -3.99 -1.57
C LYS A 94 5.19 -2.60 -2.16
N THR A 95 4.30 -2.26 -3.07
CA THR A 95 4.26 -0.95 -3.71
C THR A 95 3.04 -0.17 -3.24
N LEU A 96 3.23 1.12 -2.94
CA LEU A 96 2.15 2.04 -2.59
C LEU A 96 2.07 3.16 -3.62
N LEU A 97 0.85 3.59 -3.91
CA LEU A 97 0.59 4.74 -4.77
C LEU A 97 0.42 5.98 -3.89
N SER A 98 1.35 6.91 -3.96
CA SER A 98 1.31 8.16 -3.18
C SER A 98 0.56 9.25 -3.94
N ILE A 99 -0.43 9.85 -3.28
CA ILE A 99 -1.31 10.87 -3.83
C ILE A 99 -0.96 12.21 -3.18
N GLY A 100 -0.67 13.24 -3.98
CA GLY A 100 -0.34 14.58 -3.50
C GLY A 100 1.12 14.96 -3.71
N GLY A 101 1.81 15.26 -2.61
CA GLY A 101 3.18 15.79 -2.57
C GLY A 101 3.21 17.27 -2.21
N GLY A 102 4.31 17.74 -1.60
CA GLY A 102 4.51 19.14 -1.23
C GLY A 102 4.99 20.07 -2.37
N GLY A 103 5.05 21.37 -2.06
CA GLY A 103 5.69 22.38 -2.92
C GLY A 103 4.78 23.12 -3.90
N ASP A 104 3.48 22.79 -3.96
CA ASP A 104 2.48 23.47 -4.77
C ASP A 104 1.22 23.79 -3.95
N ASP A 105 0.96 25.07 -3.67
CA ASP A 105 -0.23 25.50 -2.90
C ASP A 105 -1.57 25.03 -3.53
N THR A 106 -1.57 24.70 -4.81
CA THR A 106 -2.76 24.15 -5.47
C THR A 106 -3.11 22.76 -4.94
N ILE A 107 -2.15 21.91 -4.59
CA ILE A 107 -2.43 20.56 -4.08
C ILE A 107 -3.08 20.61 -2.69
N HIS A 108 -2.60 21.51 -1.83
CA HIS A 108 -3.19 21.77 -0.52
C HIS A 108 -4.65 22.21 -0.67
N THR A 109 -4.92 23.14 -1.59
CA THR A 109 -6.27 23.66 -1.86
C THR A 109 -7.19 22.56 -2.38
N LYS A 110 -6.71 21.68 -3.27
CA LYS A 110 -7.48 20.54 -3.77
C LYS A 110 -7.83 19.56 -2.66
N PHE A 111 -6.88 19.22 -1.78
CA PHE A 111 -7.15 18.36 -0.63
C PHE A 111 -8.15 18.97 0.34
N ALA A 112 -8.01 20.26 0.67
CA ALA A 112 -8.95 20.95 1.55
C ALA A 112 -10.38 20.93 0.97
N LYS A 113 -10.54 21.25 -0.32
CA LYS A 113 -11.85 21.20 -1.00
C LYS A 113 -12.42 19.78 -1.07
N MET A 114 -11.58 18.79 -1.41
CA MET A 114 -11.96 17.40 -1.45
C MET A 114 -12.44 16.91 -0.08
N ALA A 115 -11.71 17.25 0.99
CA ALA A 115 -12.01 16.82 2.35
C ALA A 115 -13.27 17.48 2.92
N ALA A 116 -13.61 18.71 2.50
CA ALA A 116 -14.74 19.49 3.02
C ALA A 116 -16.12 18.89 2.68
N ASP A 117 -16.26 18.15 1.58
CA ASP A 117 -17.54 17.63 1.11
C ASP A 117 -17.60 16.10 1.07
N ALA A 118 -18.74 15.51 1.48
CA ALA A 118 -18.89 14.07 1.54
C ALA A 118 -18.91 13.39 0.15
N SER A 119 -19.48 14.05 -0.86
CA SER A 119 -19.50 13.54 -2.23
C SER A 119 -18.11 13.61 -2.87
N SER A 120 -17.36 14.68 -2.59
CA SER A 120 -15.97 14.84 -3.01
C SER A 120 -15.05 13.79 -2.38
N ARG A 121 -15.18 13.54 -1.06
CA ARG A 121 -14.47 12.43 -0.40
C ARG A 121 -14.79 11.08 -1.03
N LYS A 122 -16.06 10.83 -1.37
CA LYS A 122 -16.47 9.58 -2.03
C LYS A 122 -15.80 9.44 -3.41
N ALA A 123 -15.80 10.48 -4.23
CA ALA A 123 -15.15 10.47 -5.54
C ALA A 123 -13.64 10.20 -5.44
N PHE A 124 -12.98 10.82 -4.46
CA PHE A 124 -11.56 10.59 -4.16
C PHE A 124 -11.29 9.14 -3.72
N ILE A 125 -12.07 8.61 -2.77
CA ILE A 125 -11.90 7.25 -2.25
C ILE A 125 -12.12 6.21 -3.37
N ASP A 126 -13.19 6.35 -4.14
CA ASP A 126 -13.52 5.38 -5.19
C ASP A 126 -12.45 5.36 -6.29
N SER A 127 -12.02 6.54 -6.75
CA SER A 127 -11.02 6.67 -7.82
C SER A 127 -9.62 6.25 -7.37
N SER A 128 -9.19 6.61 -6.16
CA SER A 128 -7.88 6.20 -5.61
C SER A 128 -7.75 4.68 -5.52
N ILE A 129 -8.78 4.00 -4.99
CA ILE A 129 -8.82 2.54 -4.90
C ILE A 129 -8.79 1.93 -6.30
N ALA A 130 -9.62 2.43 -7.22
CA ALA A 130 -9.67 1.93 -8.60
C ALA A 130 -8.31 2.06 -9.30
N LEU A 131 -7.65 3.22 -9.15
CA LEU A 131 -6.36 3.50 -9.77
C LEU A 131 -5.26 2.59 -9.22
N ALA A 132 -5.17 2.44 -7.90
CA ALA A 132 -4.20 1.56 -7.27
C ALA A 132 -4.37 0.10 -7.74
N ARG A 133 -5.62 -0.38 -7.85
CA ARG A 133 -5.90 -1.73 -8.37
C ARG A 133 -5.56 -1.88 -9.84
N ASN A 134 -5.90 -0.91 -10.69
CA ASN A 134 -5.58 -0.94 -12.12
C ASN A 134 -4.08 -1.06 -12.40
N TYR A 135 -3.24 -0.39 -11.60
CA TYR A 135 -1.79 -0.42 -11.73
C TYR A 135 -1.09 -1.38 -10.76
N SER A 136 -1.83 -2.31 -10.17
CA SER A 136 -1.32 -3.38 -9.30
C SER A 136 -0.54 -2.91 -8.06
N PHE A 137 -0.89 -1.76 -7.50
CA PHE A 137 -0.36 -1.31 -6.21
C PHE A 137 -0.99 -2.09 -5.05
N HIS A 138 -0.21 -2.24 -3.98
CA HIS A 138 -0.59 -2.97 -2.77
C HIS A 138 -1.25 -2.08 -1.72
N GLY A 139 -1.12 -0.76 -1.86
CA GLY A 139 -1.70 0.22 -0.94
C GLY A 139 -1.72 1.63 -1.51
N LEU A 140 -2.26 2.53 -0.71
CA LEU A 140 -2.34 3.96 -0.96
C LEU A 140 -1.53 4.69 0.11
N ASP A 141 -0.97 5.82 -0.27
CA ASP A 141 -0.30 6.77 0.59
C ASP A 141 -0.86 8.18 0.31
N LEU A 142 -1.05 8.98 1.35
CA LEU A 142 -1.64 10.32 1.25
C LEU A 142 -0.61 11.34 1.76
N ASP A 143 -0.08 12.12 0.82
CA ASP A 143 0.90 13.16 1.12
C ASP A 143 0.25 14.55 1.03
N TRP A 144 -0.42 14.94 2.11
CA TRP A 144 -1.09 16.24 2.25
C TRP A 144 -0.30 17.15 3.19
N GLU A 145 0.29 18.20 2.64
CA GLU A 145 1.14 19.16 3.36
C GLU A 145 0.50 20.56 3.43
N TYR A 146 -0.18 20.96 4.50
CA TYR A 146 -0.64 20.16 5.64
C TYR A 146 -2.16 20.31 5.84
N PRO A 147 -2.83 19.35 6.49
CA PRO A 147 -4.21 19.50 6.93
C PRO A 147 -4.30 20.47 8.11
N GLN A 148 -4.31 21.77 7.82
CA GLN A 148 -4.46 22.82 8.82
C GLN A 148 -5.64 23.71 8.51
N ASP A 149 -6.33 24.17 9.56
CA ASP A 149 -7.38 25.15 9.44
C ASP A 149 -6.78 26.53 9.11
N THR A 150 -7.31 27.21 8.10
CA THR A 150 -7.05 28.64 7.90
C THR A 150 -7.95 29.44 8.85
N THR A 151 -7.65 29.44 10.15
CA THR A 151 -8.23 30.44 11.06
C THR A 151 -7.64 31.81 10.78
#